data_AF-A0A6P2B240-F1
#
_entry.id   AF-A0A6P2B240-F1
#
_cell.length_a   1.000
_cell.length_b   1.000
_cell.length_c   1.000
_cell.angle_alpha   90.00
_cell.angle_beta   90.00
_cell.angle_gamma   90.00
#
_symmetry.space_group_name_H-M   'P 1'
#
loop_
_entity.id
_entity.type
_entity.pdbx_description
1 polymer ?
#
loop_
_entity_poly.entity_id
_entity_poly.type
_entity_poly.pdbx_seq_one_letter_code
_entity_poly.pdbx_strand_id
1 'polypeptide(L)'
;MRRRSAIGFVLAVLLASGIFLMPERGLGLSAEEGAALWAVRDDVRYDVAPRDIPRHIRADWVLFGERATTLTQPPLYFALLNGWTRIAGESPFAVRWLSMLWVIVGLAASVALARRIERGGRGWLAVLVGAFCLIYAATAAYTYAQTFALVALGAWLLTRDSSHRLSRRTLTAYALTLTALFYTHHVAAPAVLVHGGLLWWTRRGDPSATRDSLRGWLMAVGVAGLAFIPYLVRFAPPELPALRETVIALALVALPVILAGAVRGVALAERSAYPAVRGLLPALIIALAFVLGIGANTLAMRDHPDWAAFIAALTTEREPLQAGVVVLPPQHPLWHYDRQPSTAWRRGVLVDLGWGAQTPESARDVLERLRTTPRWAMLSASHANSAIIREQFPPESALIKTIGDTRLWRLD
;
A
#
# COMPACT_ATOMS: atom_id res chain seq x y z
N MET A 1 19.09 -24.19 -24.10
CA MET A 1 18.67 -23.80 -22.72
C MET A 1 17.85 -22.51 -22.60
N ARG A 2 17.98 -21.48 -23.48
CA ARG A 2 17.25 -20.20 -23.35
C ARG A 2 15.71 -20.25 -23.42
N ARG A 3 15.10 -21.25 -24.08
CA ARG A 3 13.62 -21.33 -24.24
C ARG A 3 12.88 -21.78 -22.97
N ARG A 4 13.48 -22.67 -22.15
CA ARG A 4 12.83 -23.19 -20.93
C ARG A 4 12.66 -22.13 -19.85
N SER A 5 13.54 -21.12 -19.79
CA SER A 5 13.41 -20.01 -18.84
C SER A 5 12.31 -19.00 -19.20
N ALA A 6 11.95 -18.89 -20.49
CA ALA A 6 10.90 -17.97 -20.92
C ALA A 6 9.50 -18.50 -20.56
N ILE A 7 9.25 -19.80 -20.77
CA ILE A 7 7.95 -20.43 -20.45
C ILE A 7 7.70 -20.41 -18.93
N GLY A 8 8.71 -20.74 -18.11
CA GLY A 8 8.58 -20.67 -16.66
C GLY A 8 8.33 -19.25 -16.15
N PHE A 9 8.94 -18.24 -16.78
CA PHE A 9 8.69 -16.84 -16.44
C PHE A 9 7.26 -16.41 -16.81
N VAL A 10 6.79 -16.75 -18.02
CA VAL A 10 5.43 -16.42 -18.46
C VAL A 10 4.39 -17.12 -17.59
N LEU A 11 4.57 -18.40 -17.27
CA LEU A 11 3.66 -19.12 -16.37
C LEU A 11 3.67 -18.53 -14.96
N ALA A 12 4.83 -18.14 -14.43
CA ALA A 12 4.91 -17.49 -13.12
C ALA A 12 4.24 -16.12 -13.10
N VAL A 13 4.36 -15.34 -14.19
CA VAL A 13 3.65 -14.07 -14.36
C VAL A 13 2.14 -14.31 -14.44
N LEU A 14 1.69 -15.28 -15.24
CA LEU A 14 0.27 -15.61 -15.38
C LEU A 14 -0.34 -16.16 -14.08
N LEU A 15 0.40 -16.98 -13.32
CA LEU A 15 -0.01 -17.45 -11.99
C LEU A 15 -0.06 -16.30 -11.00
N ALA A 16 0.95 -15.44 -10.97
CA ALA A 16 0.95 -14.27 -10.11
C ALA A 16 -0.23 -13.36 -10.46
N SER A 17 -0.45 -13.04 -11.74
CA SER A 17 -1.61 -12.29 -12.21
C SER A 17 -2.94 -12.96 -11.83
N GLY A 18 -3.09 -14.27 -12.02
CA GLY A 18 -4.29 -15.00 -11.62
C GLY A 18 -4.55 -14.97 -10.11
N ILE A 19 -3.49 -15.09 -9.30
CA ILE A 19 -3.53 -14.99 -7.84
C ILE A 19 -3.89 -13.57 -7.40
N PHE A 20 -3.42 -12.54 -8.08
CA PHE A 20 -3.76 -11.14 -7.76
C PHE A 20 -5.16 -10.74 -8.25
N LEU A 21 -5.67 -11.38 -9.32
CA LEU A 21 -6.99 -11.07 -9.89
C LEU A 21 -8.16 -11.80 -9.21
N MET A 22 -7.92 -12.93 -8.53
CA MET A 22 -8.97 -13.71 -7.85
C MET A 22 -9.60 -13.05 -6.60
N PRO A 23 -8.86 -12.35 -5.72
CA PRO A 23 -9.41 -11.77 -4.49
C PRO A 23 -10.28 -10.52 -4.70
N GLU A 24 -10.21 -9.90 -5.88
CA GLU A 24 -10.85 -8.60 -6.17
C GLU A 24 -12.39 -8.63 -6.10
N ARG A 25 -13.02 -9.79 -6.32
CA ARG A 25 -14.49 -9.93 -6.25
C ARG A 25 -14.94 -10.01 -4.79
N GLY A 26 -14.99 -8.87 -4.12
CA GLY A 26 -15.61 -8.71 -2.79
C GLY A 26 -14.70 -8.15 -1.71
N LEU A 27 -13.40 -7.99 -1.96
CA LEU A 27 -12.53 -7.28 -1.01
C LEU A 27 -12.86 -5.80 -1.01
N GLY A 28 -13.55 -5.37 0.05
CA GLY A 28 -13.78 -3.96 0.30
C GLY A 28 -12.48 -3.19 0.50
N LEU A 29 -12.56 -1.87 0.46
CA LEU A 29 -11.43 -0.99 0.74
C LEU A 29 -11.06 -1.05 2.23
N SER A 30 -9.79 -1.24 2.55
CA SER A 30 -9.31 -1.09 3.92
C SER A 30 -9.35 0.37 4.37
N ALA A 31 -9.15 0.65 5.67
CA ALA A 31 -9.05 2.02 6.17
C ALA A 31 -7.89 2.80 5.53
N GLU A 32 -6.75 2.15 5.32
CA GLU A 32 -5.57 2.72 4.66
C GLU A 32 -5.87 3.08 3.19
N GLU A 33 -6.57 2.20 2.47
CA GLU A 33 -7.00 2.47 1.09
C GLU A 33 -8.06 3.58 1.03
N GLY A 34 -8.98 3.63 2.00
CA GLY A 34 -9.93 4.73 2.14
C GLY A 34 -9.24 6.08 2.32
N ALA A 35 -8.24 6.14 3.20
CA ALA A 35 -7.43 7.33 3.41
C ALA A 35 -6.62 7.73 2.16
N ALA A 36 -6.02 6.74 1.48
CA ALA A 36 -5.32 6.96 0.22
C ALA A 36 -6.26 7.58 -0.83
N LEU A 37 -7.44 6.97 -1.03
CA LEU A 37 -8.46 7.42 -1.98
C LEU A 37 -9.10 8.75 -1.61
N TRP A 38 -9.18 9.09 -0.32
CA TRP A 38 -9.60 10.41 0.13
C TRP A 38 -8.54 11.47 -0.18
N ALA A 39 -7.26 11.15 -0.04
CA ALA A 39 -6.19 12.08 -0.37
C ALA A 39 -6.08 12.35 -1.87
N VAL A 40 -6.30 11.34 -2.71
CA VAL A 40 -6.30 11.46 -4.18
C VAL A 40 -7.68 11.75 -4.78
N ARG A 41 -8.68 12.04 -3.94
CA ARG A 41 -10.06 12.30 -4.37
C ARG A 41 -10.10 13.47 -5.36
N ASP A 42 -10.81 13.28 -6.46
CA ASP A 42 -11.07 14.36 -7.39
C ASP A 42 -12.38 15.07 -7.00
N ASP A 43 -12.26 16.20 -6.32
CA ASP A 43 -13.40 17.10 -6.09
C ASP A 43 -13.69 18.00 -7.30
N VAL A 44 -12.86 17.90 -8.34
CA VAL A 44 -12.90 18.81 -9.48
C VAL A 44 -13.66 18.16 -10.62
N ARG A 45 -14.81 18.76 -10.97
CA ARG A 45 -15.59 18.31 -12.12
C ARG A 45 -14.88 18.71 -13.42
N TYR A 46 -14.75 17.76 -14.35
CA TYR A 46 -14.19 18.00 -15.70
C TYR A 46 -15.25 18.45 -16.71
N ASP A 47 -16.45 18.83 -16.28
CA ASP A 47 -17.51 19.46 -17.09
C ASP A 47 -17.21 20.94 -17.38
N VAL A 48 -15.93 21.27 -17.53
CA VAL A 48 -15.40 22.62 -17.68
C VAL A 48 -14.88 22.84 -19.09
N ALA A 49 -14.85 24.10 -19.53
CA ALA A 49 -14.31 24.43 -20.85
C ALA A 49 -12.84 23.96 -20.97
N PRO A 50 -12.39 23.46 -22.14
CA PRO A 50 -11.03 22.94 -22.31
C PRO A 50 -9.91 23.90 -21.88
N ARG A 51 -10.14 25.22 -22.00
CA ARG A 51 -9.23 26.28 -21.57
C ARG A 51 -9.02 26.35 -20.06
N ASP A 52 -9.97 25.85 -19.27
CA ASP A 52 -9.93 25.89 -17.80
C ASP A 52 -9.34 24.61 -17.20
N ILE A 53 -9.21 23.52 -17.97
CA ILE A 53 -8.59 22.25 -17.55
C ILE A 53 -7.26 22.45 -16.80
N PRO A 54 -6.31 23.30 -17.26
CA PRO A 54 -5.04 23.49 -16.54
C PRO A 54 -5.21 24.11 -15.16
N ARG A 55 -6.18 25.03 -15.00
CA ARG A 55 -6.49 25.65 -13.70
C ARG A 55 -7.09 24.65 -12.74
N HIS A 56 -7.99 23.82 -13.23
CA HIS A 56 -8.62 22.73 -12.48
C HIS A 56 -7.60 21.69 -12.03
N ILE A 57 -6.69 21.27 -12.91
CA ILE A 57 -5.57 20.38 -12.58
C ILE A 57 -4.70 21.00 -11.47
N ARG A 58 -4.37 22.29 -11.59
CA ARG A 58 -3.56 22.99 -10.58
C ARG A 58 -4.28 23.07 -9.23
N ALA A 59 -5.56 23.42 -9.22
CA ALA A 59 -6.36 23.49 -8.00
C ALA A 59 -6.43 22.13 -7.29
N ASP A 60 -6.66 21.05 -8.05
CA ASP A 60 -6.65 19.70 -7.48
C ASP A 60 -5.29 19.35 -6.87
N TRP A 61 -4.17 19.69 -7.52
CA TRP A 61 -2.83 19.45 -6.96
C TRP A 61 -2.57 20.23 -5.67
N VAL A 62 -3.13 21.42 -5.52
CA VAL A 62 -3.06 22.19 -4.26
C VAL A 62 -3.86 21.48 -3.17
N LEU A 63 -5.10 21.08 -3.46
CA LEU A 63 -5.96 20.34 -2.53
C LEU A 63 -5.37 18.97 -2.16
N PHE A 64 -4.77 18.27 -3.11
CA PHE A 64 -4.00 17.05 -2.86
C PHE A 64 -2.84 17.34 -1.90
N GLY A 65 -2.10 18.42 -2.13
CA GLY A 65 -0.99 18.83 -1.26
C GLY A 65 -1.43 19.08 0.17
N GLU A 66 -2.60 19.68 0.39
CA GLU A 66 -3.20 19.87 1.72
C GLU A 66 -3.64 18.54 2.35
N ARG A 67 -4.33 17.68 1.60
CA ARG A 67 -4.78 16.38 2.11
C ARG A 67 -3.63 15.43 2.40
N ALA A 68 -2.58 15.46 1.57
CA ALA A 68 -1.38 14.66 1.76
C ALA A 68 -0.67 15.01 3.08
N THR A 69 -0.85 16.23 3.63
CA THR A 69 -0.27 16.57 4.94
C THR A 69 -0.93 15.81 6.09
N THR A 70 -2.15 15.28 5.90
CA THR A 70 -2.86 14.53 6.93
C THR A 70 -2.58 13.03 6.84
N LEU A 71 -1.82 12.59 5.83
CA LEU A 71 -1.38 11.20 5.71
C LEU A 71 -0.11 10.99 6.55
N THR A 72 0.02 9.82 7.13
CA THR A 72 1.22 9.43 7.89
C THR A 72 2.42 9.12 6.98
N GLN A 73 2.17 8.82 5.70
CA GLN A 73 3.19 8.38 4.76
C GLN A 73 3.65 9.51 3.82
N PRO A 74 4.92 9.49 3.38
CA PRO A 74 5.43 10.41 2.37
C PRO A 74 4.65 10.37 1.04
N PRO A 75 4.63 11.48 0.28
CA PRO A 75 3.56 11.76 -0.68
C PRO A 75 3.71 11.10 -2.05
N LEU A 76 4.86 10.50 -2.38
CA LEU A 76 5.14 10.10 -3.77
C LEU A 76 4.16 9.07 -4.31
N TYR A 77 3.82 8.05 -3.51
CA TYR A 77 2.87 7.03 -3.93
C TYR A 77 1.51 7.65 -4.23
N PHE A 78 1.01 8.51 -3.34
CA PHE A 78 -0.30 9.14 -3.51
C PHE A 78 -0.30 10.15 -4.66
N ALA A 79 0.81 10.85 -4.90
CA ALA A 79 0.94 11.73 -6.06
C ALA A 79 0.86 10.94 -7.38
N LEU A 80 1.52 9.77 -7.43
CA LEU A 80 1.41 8.86 -8.58
C LEU A 80 0.01 8.26 -8.70
N LEU A 81 -0.61 7.90 -7.58
CA LEU A 81 -1.97 7.38 -7.55
C LEU A 81 -2.98 8.42 -8.04
N ASN A 82 -2.83 9.70 -7.68
CA ASN A 82 -3.65 10.80 -8.19
C ASN A 82 -3.52 10.95 -9.72
N GLY A 83 -2.29 10.88 -10.24
CA GLY A 83 -2.08 10.87 -11.69
C GLY A 83 -2.71 9.64 -12.37
N TRP A 84 -2.64 8.48 -11.70
CA TRP A 84 -3.13 7.21 -12.21
C TRP A 84 -4.66 7.13 -12.25
N THR A 85 -5.35 7.58 -11.21
CA THR A 85 -6.83 7.56 -11.13
C THR A 85 -7.48 8.39 -12.22
N ARG A 86 -6.81 9.45 -12.68
CA ARG A 86 -7.28 10.28 -13.80
C ARG A 86 -7.26 9.56 -15.15
N ILE A 87 -6.35 8.59 -15.33
CA ILE A 87 -6.22 7.85 -16.60
C ILE A 87 -6.89 6.48 -16.55
N ALA A 88 -6.88 5.80 -15.40
CA ALA A 88 -7.40 4.45 -15.23
C ALA A 88 -8.77 4.39 -14.54
N GLY A 89 -9.23 5.51 -13.97
CA GLY A 89 -10.45 5.60 -13.17
C GLY A 89 -10.23 5.38 -11.66
N GLU A 90 -11.29 5.58 -10.88
CA GLU A 90 -11.24 5.50 -9.41
C GLU A 90 -11.71 4.15 -8.84
N SER A 91 -12.01 3.14 -9.65
CA SER A 91 -12.51 1.87 -9.11
C SER A 91 -11.47 1.20 -8.20
N PRO A 92 -11.87 0.42 -7.19
CA PRO A 92 -10.94 -0.32 -6.33
C PRO A 92 -9.92 -1.14 -7.15
N PHE A 93 -10.39 -1.77 -8.22
CA PHE A 93 -9.53 -2.47 -9.18
C PHE A 93 -8.49 -1.56 -9.84
N ALA A 94 -8.93 -0.40 -10.37
CA ALA A 94 -8.04 0.52 -11.06
C ALA A 94 -6.92 1.05 -10.14
N VAL A 95 -7.24 1.35 -8.88
CA VAL A 95 -6.24 1.85 -7.93
C VAL A 95 -5.27 0.77 -7.44
N ARG A 96 -5.75 -0.46 -7.20
CA ARG A 96 -4.90 -1.60 -6.83
C ARG A 96 -3.98 -2.03 -7.96
N TRP A 97 -4.41 -1.85 -9.21
CA TRP A 97 -3.58 -2.13 -10.39
C TRP A 97 -2.24 -1.39 -10.38
N LEU A 98 -2.21 -0.13 -9.90
CA LEU A 98 -0.96 0.62 -9.78
C LEU A 98 0.04 -0.10 -8.85
N SER A 99 -0.43 -0.60 -7.71
CA SER A 99 0.40 -1.39 -6.78
C SER A 99 0.89 -2.67 -7.44
N MET A 100 0.04 -3.36 -8.19
CA MET A 100 0.44 -4.56 -8.93
C MET A 100 1.58 -4.27 -9.93
N LEU A 101 1.52 -3.15 -10.66
CA LEU A 101 2.59 -2.73 -11.58
C LEU A 101 3.92 -2.54 -10.83
N TRP A 102 3.89 -1.91 -9.65
CA TRP A 102 5.08 -1.77 -8.81
C TRP A 102 5.63 -3.12 -8.34
N VAL A 103 4.76 -4.05 -7.92
CA VAL A 103 5.19 -5.41 -7.56
C VAL A 103 5.88 -6.11 -8.73
N ILE A 104 5.38 -5.97 -9.96
CA ILE A 104 6.02 -6.52 -11.17
C ILE A 104 7.43 -5.94 -11.35
N VAL A 105 7.59 -4.61 -11.21
CA VAL A 105 8.90 -3.94 -11.28
C VAL A 105 9.86 -4.49 -10.21
N GLY A 106 9.39 -4.61 -8.96
CA GLY A 106 10.19 -5.13 -7.86
C GLY A 106 10.59 -6.59 -8.00
N LEU A 107 9.70 -7.43 -8.52
CA LEU A 107 10.00 -8.82 -8.84
C LEU A 107 11.02 -8.92 -9.97
N ALA A 108 10.88 -8.14 -11.04
CA ALA A 108 11.84 -8.09 -12.13
C ALA A 108 13.25 -7.69 -11.64
N ALA A 109 13.33 -6.66 -10.79
CA ALA A 109 14.60 -6.23 -10.18
C ALA A 109 15.19 -7.32 -9.26
N SER A 110 14.35 -8.01 -8.49
CA SER A 110 14.75 -9.11 -7.60
C SER A 110 15.27 -10.33 -8.37
N VAL A 111 14.65 -10.69 -9.50
CA VAL A 111 15.17 -11.71 -10.43
C VAL A 111 16.52 -11.31 -11.00
N ALA A 112 16.66 -10.05 -11.40
CA ALA A 112 17.90 -9.52 -11.95
C ALA A 112 19.03 -9.53 -10.90
N LEU A 113 18.71 -9.19 -9.65
CA LEU A 113 19.61 -9.28 -8.49
C LEU A 113 20.00 -10.73 -8.20
N ALA A 114 19.03 -11.65 -8.15
CA ALA A 114 19.27 -13.07 -7.90
C ALA A 114 20.20 -13.68 -8.95
N ARG A 115 20.02 -13.35 -10.24
CA ARG A 115 20.90 -13.80 -11.33
C ARG A 115 22.33 -13.25 -11.24
N ARG A 116 22.54 -12.14 -10.53
CA ARG A 116 23.89 -11.59 -10.28
C ARG A 116 24.60 -12.31 -9.14
N ILE A 117 23.85 -12.63 -8.10
CA ILE A 117 24.36 -13.37 -6.95
C ILE A 117 24.56 -14.86 -7.29
N GLU A 118 23.74 -15.41 -8.18
CA GLU A 118 23.72 -16.82 -8.57
C GLU A 118 23.77 -16.97 -10.11
N ARG A 119 24.84 -17.57 -10.64
CA ARG A 119 25.08 -17.70 -12.10
C ARG A 119 24.32 -18.86 -12.77
N GLY A 120 23.66 -19.73 -12.01
CA GLY A 120 23.01 -20.95 -12.47
C GLY A 120 21.58 -20.79 -13.00
N GLY A 121 21.09 -19.57 -13.18
CA GLY A 121 19.84 -19.32 -13.90
C GLY A 121 18.56 -19.59 -13.10
N ARG A 122 18.65 -19.73 -11.77
CA ARG A 122 17.51 -20.03 -10.88
C ARG A 122 16.75 -18.80 -10.40
N GLY A 123 16.91 -17.66 -11.07
CA GLY A 123 16.22 -16.41 -10.70
C GLY A 123 14.69 -16.54 -10.66
N TRP A 124 14.10 -17.53 -11.32
CA TRP A 124 12.65 -17.79 -11.28
C TRP A 124 12.13 -18.15 -9.87
N LEU A 125 12.96 -18.73 -8.98
CA LEU A 125 12.55 -19.00 -7.60
C LEU A 125 12.23 -17.71 -6.84
N ALA A 126 12.91 -16.60 -7.16
CA ALA A 126 12.61 -15.30 -6.56
C ALA A 126 11.20 -14.82 -6.95
N VAL A 127 10.73 -15.14 -8.16
CA VAL A 127 9.36 -14.85 -8.59
C VAL A 127 8.37 -15.71 -7.82
N LEU A 128 8.63 -17.00 -7.71
CA LEU A 128 7.69 -17.93 -7.07
C LEU A 128 7.54 -17.64 -5.57
N VAL A 129 8.66 -17.46 -4.87
CA VAL A 129 8.65 -17.09 -3.45
C VAL A 129 8.05 -15.68 -3.27
N GLY A 130 8.48 -14.71 -4.10
CA GLY A 130 7.98 -13.35 -4.04
C GLY A 130 6.47 -13.25 -4.29
N ALA A 131 5.92 -14.03 -5.22
CA ALA A 131 4.49 -14.04 -5.53
C ALA A 131 3.64 -14.37 -4.30
N PHE A 132 4.07 -15.31 -3.44
CA PHE A 132 3.35 -15.63 -2.20
C PHE A 132 3.50 -14.55 -1.13
N CYS A 133 4.66 -13.90 -1.05
CA CYS A 133 4.91 -12.87 -0.03
C CYS A 133 4.29 -11.51 -0.37
N LEU A 134 3.97 -11.25 -1.64
CA LEU A 134 3.59 -9.92 -2.13
C LEU A 134 2.10 -9.79 -2.50
N ILE A 135 1.26 -10.78 -2.16
CA ILE A 135 -0.19 -10.75 -2.42
C ILE A 135 -0.82 -9.47 -1.87
N TYR A 136 -0.65 -9.21 -0.57
CA TYR A 136 -1.19 -8.02 0.07
C TYR A 136 -0.63 -6.73 -0.53
N ALA A 137 0.69 -6.63 -0.72
CA ALA A 137 1.29 -5.44 -1.32
C ALA A 137 0.74 -5.15 -2.73
N ALA A 138 0.49 -6.18 -3.54
CA ALA A 138 -0.06 -6.03 -4.88
C ALA A 138 -1.56 -5.69 -4.91
N THR A 139 -2.31 -6.06 -3.87
CA THR A 139 -3.78 -5.94 -3.81
C THR A 139 -4.25 -4.83 -2.87
N ALA A 140 -3.33 -4.10 -2.24
CA ALA A 140 -3.61 -2.90 -1.48
C ALA A 140 -3.19 -1.64 -2.27
N ALA A 141 -4.07 -0.67 -2.40
CA ALA A 141 -3.76 0.65 -2.96
C ALA A 141 -2.99 1.53 -1.97
N TYR A 142 -1.78 1.08 -1.59
CA TYR A 142 -0.93 1.73 -0.59
C TYR A 142 0.58 1.64 -0.93
N THR A 143 1.43 2.27 -0.11
CA THR A 143 2.86 2.51 -0.40
C THR A 143 3.74 1.25 -0.46
N TYR A 144 3.26 0.11 0.06
CA TYR A 144 4.03 -1.13 0.23
C TYR A 144 4.63 -1.66 -1.06
N ALA A 145 3.85 -1.72 -2.15
CA ALA A 145 4.31 -2.23 -3.43
C ALA A 145 5.44 -1.37 -4.04
N GLN A 146 5.27 -0.05 -4.03
CA GLN A 146 6.27 0.87 -4.54
C GLN A 146 7.54 0.82 -3.69
N THR A 147 7.39 0.72 -2.36
CA THR A 147 8.51 0.55 -1.43
C THR A 147 9.34 -0.69 -1.78
N PHE A 148 8.69 -1.85 -1.88
CA PHE A 148 9.35 -3.09 -2.29
C PHE A 148 10.09 -2.93 -3.63
N ALA A 149 9.44 -2.31 -4.62
CA ALA A 149 10.02 -2.13 -5.94
C ALA A 149 11.28 -1.27 -5.93
N LEU A 150 11.25 -0.15 -5.22
CA LEU A 150 12.38 0.79 -5.13
C LEU A 150 13.53 0.19 -4.32
N VAL A 151 13.26 -0.59 -3.28
CA VAL A 151 14.30 -1.34 -2.55
C VAL A 151 14.94 -2.39 -3.46
N ALA A 152 14.14 -3.21 -4.13
CA ALA A 152 14.67 -4.23 -5.05
C ALA A 152 15.49 -3.60 -6.19
N LEU A 153 15.02 -2.49 -6.76
CA LEU A 153 15.73 -1.75 -7.80
C LEU A 153 17.05 -1.18 -7.29
N GLY A 154 17.05 -0.57 -6.10
CA GLY A 154 18.26 -0.04 -5.47
C GLY A 154 19.32 -1.12 -5.24
N ALA A 155 18.91 -2.28 -4.70
CA ALA A 155 19.78 -3.43 -4.48
C ALA A 155 20.36 -3.97 -5.80
N TRP A 156 19.55 -4.06 -6.86
CA TRP A 156 20.02 -4.46 -8.17
C TRP A 156 21.00 -3.44 -8.77
N LEU A 157 20.72 -2.14 -8.68
CA LEU A 157 21.59 -1.09 -9.21
C LEU A 157 22.99 -1.15 -8.60
N LEU A 158 23.10 -1.36 -7.28
CA LEU A 158 24.40 -1.45 -6.60
C LEU A 158 25.20 -2.70 -6.95
N THR A 159 24.55 -3.75 -7.45
CA THR A 159 25.20 -5.03 -7.78
C THR A 159 25.35 -5.27 -9.29
N ARG A 160 24.80 -4.39 -10.15
CA ARG A 160 24.83 -4.57 -11.61
C ARG A 160 26.22 -4.32 -12.23
N ASP A 161 27.01 -3.42 -11.65
CA ASP A 161 28.31 -3.05 -12.20
C ASP A 161 29.36 -4.07 -11.74
N SER A 162 29.95 -4.83 -12.66
CA SER A 162 31.02 -5.80 -12.33
C SER A 162 32.40 -5.15 -12.17
N SER A 163 32.54 -3.88 -12.55
CA SER A 163 33.75 -3.08 -12.37
C SER A 163 34.04 -2.85 -10.89
N HIS A 164 35.31 -2.68 -10.53
CA HIS A 164 35.76 -2.34 -9.16
C HIS A 164 35.13 -1.04 -8.61
N ARG A 165 34.56 -0.20 -9.47
CA ARG A 165 33.90 1.06 -9.13
C ARG A 165 32.49 1.13 -9.71
N LEU A 166 31.57 1.70 -8.94
CA LEU A 166 30.23 2.05 -9.42
C LEU A 166 30.33 3.20 -10.41
N SER A 167 29.67 3.07 -11.57
CA SER A 167 29.68 4.15 -12.55
C SER A 167 28.87 5.35 -12.04
N ARG A 168 29.21 6.57 -12.50
CA ARG A 168 28.43 7.78 -12.18
C ARG A 168 26.95 7.63 -12.54
N ARG A 169 26.65 7.01 -13.69
CA ARG A 169 25.28 6.72 -14.12
C ARG A 169 24.54 5.81 -13.14
N THR A 170 25.21 4.77 -12.63
CA THR A 170 24.63 3.87 -11.61
C THR A 170 24.39 4.61 -10.30
N LEU A 171 25.35 5.43 -9.85
CA LEU A 171 25.20 6.23 -8.63
C LEU A 171 24.06 7.25 -8.75
N THR A 172 23.93 7.94 -9.89
CA THR A 172 22.82 8.87 -10.14
C THR A 172 21.48 8.14 -10.15
N ALA A 173 21.36 7.02 -10.87
CA ALA A 173 20.14 6.22 -10.88
C ALA A 173 19.77 5.70 -9.48
N TYR A 174 20.78 5.28 -8.70
CA TYR A 174 20.58 4.84 -7.32
C TYR A 174 20.15 5.99 -6.41
N ALA A 175 20.77 7.17 -6.52
CA ALA A 175 20.38 8.36 -5.75
C ALA A 175 18.94 8.78 -6.05
N LEU A 176 18.51 8.74 -7.32
CA LEU A 176 17.12 9.02 -7.71
C LEU A 176 16.15 7.97 -7.16
N THR A 177 16.51 6.68 -7.26
CA THR A 177 15.72 5.58 -6.69
C THR A 177 15.57 5.74 -5.18
N LEU A 178 16.65 6.12 -4.50
CA LEU A 178 16.66 6.30 -3.06
C LEU A 178 15.88 7.55 -2.64
N THR A 179 15.98 8.64 -3.40
CA THR A 179 15.15 9.84 -3.20
C THR A 179 13.68 9.48 -3.31
N ALA A 180 13.30 8.75 -4.38
CA ALA A 180 11.94 8.25 -4.54
C ALA A 180 11.50 7.37 -3.36
N LEU A 181 12.39 6.51 -2.85
CA LEU A 181 12.09 5.66 -1.69
C LEU A 181 11.83 6.48 -0.42
N PHE A 182 12.65 7.49 -0.14
CA PHE A 182 12.42 8.43 0.98
C PHE A 182 11.07 9.14 0.86
N TYR A 183 10.72 9.59 -0.35
CA TYR A 183 9.41 10.20 -0.62
C TYR A 183 8.27 9.20 -0.72
N THR A 184 8.51 7.89 -0.57
CA THR A 184 7.47 6.84 -0.56
C THR A 184 7.17 6.34 0.85
N HIS A 185 8.19 6.08 1.67
CA HIS A 185 7.99 5.43 2.97
C HIS A 185 9.12 5.75 3.96
N HIS A 186 8.76 5.91 5.23
CA HIS A 186 9.73 6.13 6.31
C HIS A 186 10.70 4.96 6.56
N VAL A 187 10.44 3.75 6.05
CA VAL A 187 11.38 2.61 6.13
C VAL A 187 12.55 2.70 5.15
N ALA A 188 12.67 3.80 4.41
CA ALA A 188 13.81 4.07 3.55
C ALA A 188 15.15 3.97 4.30
N ALA A 189 15.23 4.43 5.56
CA ALA A 189 16.47 4.40 6.34
C ALA A 189 16.98 2.97 6.61
N PRO A 190 16.17 2.03 7.14
CA PRO A 190 16.54 0.61 7.19
C PRO A 190 16.97 0.04 5.83
N ALA A 191 16.30 0.42 4.73
CA ALA A 191 16.67 -0.05 3.39
C ALA A 191 18.05 0.41 2.94
N VAL A 192 18.45 1.64 3.30
CA VAL A 192 19.81 2.15 3.07
C VAL A 192 20.84 1.24 3.75
N LEU A 193 20.60 0.84 5.00
CA LEU A 193 21.51 -0.06 5.72
C LEU A 193 21.63 -1.43 5.05
N VAL A 194 20.50 -2.00 4.62
CA VAL A 194 20.48 -3.27 3.87
C VAL A 194 21.26 -3.16 2.57
N HIS A 195 21.10 -2.05 1.82
CA HIS A 195 21.87 -1.78 0.62
C HIS A 195 23.38 -1.67 0.88
N GLY A 196 23.78 -0.95 1.93
CA GLY A 196 25.18 -0.83 2.34
C GLY A 196 25.78 -2.19 2.72
N GLY A 197 25.05 -3.00 3.49
CA GLY A 197 25.45 -4.36 3.87
C GLY A 197 25.59 -5.28 2.66
N LEU A 198 24.64 -5.23 1.71
CA LEU A 198 24.70 -5.99 0.46
C LEU A 198 25.90 -5.57 -0.40
N LEU A 199 26.15 -4.26 -0.52
CA LEU A 199 27.29 -3.74 -1.28
C LEU A 199 28.62 -4.18 -0.64
N TRP A 200 28.76 -4.06 0.68
CA TRP A 200 29.93 -4.56 1.40
C TRP A 200 30.11 -6.06 1.19
N TRP A 201 29.06 -6.87 1.37
CA TRP A 201 29.13 -8.32 1.23
C TRP A 201 29.56 -8.76 -0.17
N THR A 202 29.04 -8.11 -1.22
CA THR A 202 29.37 -8.43 -2.62
C THR A 202 30.77 -7.97 -3.03
N ARG A 203 31.41 -7.05 -2.28
CA ARG A 203 32.71 -6.47 -2.61
C ARG A 203 33.85 -6.86 -1.67
N ARG A 204 33.55 -7.45 -0.51
CA ARG A 204 34.52 -7.72 0.58
C ARG A 204 35.79 -8.48 0.20
N GLY A 205 35.83 -9.14 -0.97
CA GLY A 205 37.04 -9.82 -1.48
C GLY A 205 38.10 -8.86 -2.05
N ASP A 206 37.77 -7.60 -2.29
CA ASP A 206 38.69 -6.56 -2.75
C ASP A 206 38.50 -5.29 -1.90
N PRO A 207 39.43 -4.99 -0.96
CA PRO A 207 39.33 -3.82 -0.09
C PRO A 207 39.29 -2.49 -0.85
N SER A 208 40.00 -2.39 -1.97
CA SER A 208 40.09 -1.16 -2.76
C SER A 208 38.76 -0.86 -3.46
N ALA A 209 38.18 -1.86 -4.13
CA ALA A 209 36.87 -1.79 -4.75
C ALA A 209 35.75 -1.54 -3.72
N THR A 210 35.87 -2.17 -2.55
CA THR A 210 34.92 -1.98 -1.43
C THR A 210 34.92 -0.54 -0.97
N ARG A 211 36.10 0.04 -0.71
CA ARG A 211 36.23 1.42 -0.23
C ARG A 211 35.67 2.42 -1.24
N ASP A 212 36.00 2.26 -2.52
CA ASP A 212 35.54 3.18 -3.57
C ASP A 212 34.03 3.07 -3.79
N SER A 213 33.48 1.86 -3.77
CA SER A 213 32.03 1.64 -3.90
C SER A 213 31.26 2.19 -2.69
N LEU A 214 31.77 2.01 -1.47
CA LEU A 214 31.16 2.56 -0.25
C LEU A 214 31.17 4.09 -0.25
N ARG A 215 32.26 4.73 -0.71
CA ARG A 215 32.31 6.19 -0.88
C ARG A 215 31.25 6.69 -1.85
N GLY A 216 31.15 6.06 -3.03
CA GLY A 216 30.13 6.43 -4.02
C GLY A 216 28.71 6.23 -3.49
N TRP A 217 28.47 5.13 -2.77
CA TRP A 217 27.20 4.86 -2.11
C TRP A 217 26.87 5.90 -1.03
N LEU A 218 27.81 6.24 -0.15
CA LEU A 218 27.64 7.29 0.86
C LEU A 218 27.32 8.66 0.24
N MET A 219 27.96 9.01 -0.87
CA MET A 219 27.65 10.23 -1.62
C MET A 219 26.22 10.20 -2.16
N ALA A 220 25.78 9.09 -2.75
CA ALA A 220 24.42 8.94 -3.26
C ALA A 220 23.37 9.00 -2.13
N VAL A 221 23.65 8.40 -0.97
CA VAL A 221 22.83 8.51 0.24
C VAL A 221 22.75 9.95 0.72
N GLY A 222 23.89 10.66 0.77
CA GLY A 222 23.94 12.07 1.15
C GLY A 222 23.09 12.95 0.22
N VAL A 223 23.21 12.77 -1.09
CA VAL A 223 22.40 13.50 -2.09
C VAL A 223 20.91 13.21 -1.91
N ALA A 224 20.52 11.94 -1.75
CA ALA A 224 19.11 11.59 -1.55
C ALA A 224 18.55 12.13 -0.23
N GLY A 225 19.36 12.09 0.85
CA GLY A 225 19.01 12.67 2.14
C GLY A 225 18.81 14.18 2.06
N LEU A 226 19.72 14.90 1.40
CA LEU A 226 19.58 16.34 1.16
C LEU A 226 18.31 16.68 0.36
N ALA A 227 17.99 15.89 -0.66
CA ALA A 227 16.76 16.06 -1.45
C ALA A 227 15.48 15.82 -0.65
N PHE A 228 15.56 15.09 0.47
CA PHE A 228 14.43 14.80 1.35
C PHE A 228 14.24 15.82 2.49
N ILE A 229 15.22 16.71 2.73
CA ILE A 229 15.13 17.75 3.77
C ILE A 229 13.86 18.62 3.64
N PRO A 230 13.44 19.10 2.46
CA PRO A 230 12.23 19.91 2.35
C PRO A 230 10.99 19.22 2.90
N TYR A 231 10.90 17.90 2.72
CA TYR A 231 9.81 17.11 3.30
C TYR A 231 9.93 17.05 4.82
N LEU A 232 11.10 16.73 5.37
CA LEU A 232 11.30 16.67 6.82
C LEU A 232 10.98 18.00 7.53
N VAL A 233 11.37 19.13 6.94
CA VAL A 233 11.10 20.46 7.52
C VAL A 233 9.60 20.77 7.55
N ARG A 234 8.86 20.37 6.51
CA ARG A 234 7.44 20.68 6.37
C ARG A 234 6.52 19.66 7.05
N PHE A 235 6.96 18.41 7.17
CA PHE A 235 6.10 17.26 7.47
C PHE A 235 6.66 16.32 8.54
N ALA A 236 7.63 16.76 9.38
CA ALA A 236 8.13 15.92 10.48
C ALA A 236 6.94 15.42 11.32
N PRO A 237 6.61 14.11 11.27
CA PRO A 237 5.44 13.62 11.95
C PRO A 237 5.69 13.68 13.46
N PRO A 238 4.74 14.18 14.26
CA PRO A 238 4.86 14.18 15.72
C PRO A 238 4.76 12.77 16.32
N GLU A 239 4.25 11.80 15.56
CA GLU A 239 3.95 10.45 16.02
C GLU A 239 4.80 9.40 15.29
N LEU A 240 5.26 8.40 16.05
CA LEU A 240 5.89 7.22 15.47
C LEU A 240 4.84 6.41 14.71
N PRO A 241 5.17 5.86 13.53
CA PRO A 241 4.25 5.01 12.78
C PRO A 241 3.82 3.80 13.61
N ALA A 242 2.61 3.32 13.36
CA ALA A 242 2.09 2.16 14.07
C ALA A 242 3.05 0.96 13.93
N LEU A 243 3.23 0.19 15.02
CA LEU A 243 4.15 -0.97 15.06
C LEU A 243 3.91 -1.93 13.89
N ARG A 244 2.63 -2.16 13.55
CA ARG A 244 2.22 -3.02 12.44
C ARG A 244 2.80 -2.55 11.10
N GLU A 245 2.59 -1.29 10.72
CA GLU A 245 3.09 -0.72 9.46
C GLU A 245 4.61 -0.86 9.38
N THR A 246 5.29 -0.57 10.50
CA THR A 246 6.74 -0.68 10.61
C THR A 246 7.20 -2.12 10.36
N VAL A 247 6.53 -3.12 10.93
CA VAL A 247 6.86 -4.54 10.76
C VAL A 247 6.66 -4.99 9.31
N ILE A 248 5.52 -4.68 8.69
CA ILE A 248 5.24 -5.04 7.28
C ILE A 248 6.31 -4.41 6.38
N ALA A 249 6.57 -3.12 6.56
CA ALA A 249 7.50 -2.38 5.74
C ALA A 249 8.96 -2.85 5.92
N LEU A 250 9.39 -3.17 7.15
CA LEU A 250 10.70 -3.79 7.40
C LEU A 250 10.84 -5.17 6.73
N ALA A 251 9.79 -5.99 6.76
CA ALA A 251 9.79 -7.27 6.07
C ALA A 251 9.98 -7.09 4.55
N LEU A 252 9.29 -6.11 3.94
CA LEU A 252 9.43 -5.78 2.52
C LEU A 252 10.83 -5.24 2.17
N VAL A 253 11.46 -4.50 3.08
CA VAL A 253 12.84 -4.04 2.91
C VAL A 253 13.84 -5.20 2.86
N ALA A 254 13.67 -6.20 3.74
CA ALA A 254 14.55 -7.37 3.78
C ALA A 254 14.27 -8.36 2.63
N LEU A 255 13.04 -8.37 2.12
CA LEU A 255 12.55 -9.40 1.19
C LEU A 255 13.42 -9.59 -0.06
N PRO A 256 13.86 -8.56 -0.82
CA PRO A 256 14.70 -8.77 -2.00
C PRO A 256 16.01 -9.51 -1.71
N VAL A 257 16.62 -9.22 -0.54
CA VAL A 257 17.85 -9.89 -0.09
C VAL A 257 17.56 -11.32 0.34
N ILE A 258 16.44 -11.55 1.05
CA ILE A 258 15.98 -12.89 1.41
C ILE A 258 15.73 -13.73 0.14
N LEU A 259 15.02 -13.17 -0.86
CA LEU A 259 14.75 -13.84 -2.13
C LEU A 259 16.05 -14.23 -2.84
N ALA A 260 17.00 -13.31 -2.95
CA ALA A 260 18.29 -13.59 -3.57
C ALA A 260 19.12 -14.61 -2.77
N GLY A 261 19.08 -14.52 -1.43
CA GLY A 261 19.71 -15.47 -0.52
C GLY A 261 19.12 -16.87 -0.63
N ALA A 262 17.80 -16.99 -0.74
CA ALA A 262 17.09 -18.25 -0.95
C ALA A 262 17.51 -18.93 -2.27
N VAL A 263 17.56 -18.17 -3.37
CA VAL A 263 18.05 -18.66 -4.67
C VAL A 263 19.49 -19.17 -4.55
N ARG A 264 20.37 -18.42 -3.87
CA ARG A 264 21.75 -18.84 -3.63
C ARG A 264 21.84 -20.09 -2.75
N GLY A 265 21.02 -20.18 -1.70
CA GLY A 265 20.96 -21.32 -0.79
C GLY A 265 20.58 -22.61 -1.52
N VAL A 266 19.58 -22.55 -2.40
CA VAL A 266 19.21 -23.67 -3.29
C VAL A 266 20.36 -24.06 -4.21
N ALA A 267 21.03 -23.08 -4.84
CA ALA A 267 22.16 -23.37 -5.72
C ALA A 267 23.36 -23.99 -4.99
N LEU A 268 23.57 -23.65 -3.71
CA LEU A 268 24.57 -24.29 -2.86
C LEU A 268 24.15 -25.70 -2.43
N ALA A 269 22.88 -25.88 -2.06
CA ALA A 269 22.33 -27.18 -1.69
C ALA A 269 22.42 -28.20 -2.83
N GLU A 270 22.21 -27.79 -4.07
CA GLU A 270 22.40 -28.66 -5.24
C GLU A 270 23.85 -29.15 -5.41
N ARG A 271 24.83 -28.40 -4.91
CA ARG A 271 26.24 -28.82 -4.88
C ARG A 271 26.57 -29.71 -3.68
N SER A 272 25.63 -29.90 -2.77
CA SER A 272 25.81 -30.76 -1.60
C SER A 272 25.98 -32.21 -2.03
N ALA A 273 26.92 -32.91 -1.38
CA ALA A 273 27.10 -34.35 -1.57
C ALA A 273 25.83 -35.13 -1.18
N TYR A 274 25.05 -34.61 -0.23
CA TYR A 274 23.86 -35.26 0.33
C TYR A 274 22.62 -35.08 -0.58
N PRO A 275 22.07 -36.16 -1.17
CA PRO A 275 20.91 -36.08 -2.07
C PRO A 275 19.67 -35.49 -1.41
N ALA A 276 19.46 -35.81 -0.12
CA ALA A 276 18.34 -35.28 0.67
C ALA A 276 18.35 -33.74 0.73
N VAL A 277 19.52 -33.12 0.87
CA VAL A 277 19.67 -31.65 0.92
C VAL A 277 19.34 -31.01 -0.43
N ARG A 278 19.69 -31.66 -1.55
CA ARG A 278 19.41 -31.14 -2.91
C ARG A 278 17.91 -31.05 -3.20
N GLY A 279 17.14 -32.04 -2.75
CA GLY A 279 15.69 -32.11 -3.00
C GLY A 279 14.84 -31.38 -1.96
N LEU A 280 15.15 -31.53 -0.67
CA LEU A 280 14.29 -31.03 0.41
C LEU A 280 14.42 -29.53 0.65
N LEU A 281 15.62 -28.94 0.52
CA LEU A 281 15.81 -27.53 0.87
C LEU A 281 14.99 -26.57 -0.02
N PRO A 282 14.98 -26.70 -1.36
CA PRO A 282 14.17 -25.82 -2.21
C PRO A 282 12.68 -25.97 -1.92
N ALA A 283 12.22 -27.22 -1.72
CA ALA A 283 10.83 -27.50 -1.37
C ALA A 283 10.46 -26.88 -0.01
N LEU A 284 11.33 -26.99 1.00
CA LEU A 284 11.12 -26.39 2.32
C LEU A 284 11.08 -24.86 2.26
N ILE A 285 11.97 -24.23 1.49
CA ILE A 285 11.97 -22.76 1.30
C ILE A 285 10.65 -22.32 0.65
N ILE A 286 10.19 -23.02 -0.39
CA ILE A 286 8.93 -22.71 -1.08
C ILE A 286 7.75 -22.92 -0.13
N ALA A 287 7.71 -24.05 0.60
CA ALA A 287 6.65 -24.35 1.54
C ALA A 287 6.60 -23.32 2.69
N LEU A 288 7.76 -22.95 3.25
CA LEU A 288 7.85 -21.95 4.31
C LEU A 288 7.39 -20.58 3.80
N ALA A 289 7.83 -20.17 2.60
CA ALA A 289 7.39 -18.92 1.98
C ALA A 289 5.89 -18.91 1.69
N PHE A 290 5.33 -20.05 1.25
CA PHE A 290 3.90 -20.21 1.05
C PHE A 290 3.14 -20.07 2.37
N VAL A 291 3.54 -20.79 3.42
CA VAL A 291 2.87 -20.76 4.73
C VAL A 291 2.98 -19.37 5.37
N LEU A 292 4.18 -18.80 5.44
CA LEU A 292 4.41 -17.49 6.02
C LEU A 292 3.77 -16.37 5.19
N GLY A 293 3.90 -16.47 3.86
CA GLY A 293 3.28 -15.53 2.93
C GLY A 293 1.77 -15.53 3.08
N ILE A 294 1.12 -16.69 2.95
CA ILE A 294 -0.33 -16.80 3.13
C ILE A 294 -0.75 -16.39 4.54
N GLY A 295 -0.04 -16.81 5.59
CA GLY A 295 -0.34 -16.40 6.95
C GLY A 295 -0.31 -14.88 7.12
N ALA A 296 0.75 -14.22 6.65
CA ALA A 296 0.88 -12.77 6.69
C ALA A 296 -0.20 -12.06 5.85
N ASN A 297 -0.50 -12.56 4.65
CA ASN A 297 -1.54 -12.00 3.79
C ASN A 297 -2.93 -12.17 4.40
N THR A 298 -3.25 -13.32 4.98
CA THR A 298 -4.54 -13.54 5.66
C THR A 298 -4.70 -12.59 6.83
N LEU A 299 -3.63 -12.37 7.62
CA LEU A 299 -3.63 -11.39 8.70
C LEU A 299 -3.79 -9.96 8.19
N ALA A 300 -3.13 -9.60 7.09
CA ALA A 300 -3.23 -8.28 6.48
C ALA A 300 -4.61 -8.03 5.85
N MET A 301 -5.20 -9.06 5.23
CA MET A 301 -6.51 -9.03 4.58
C MET A 301 -7.68 -9.05 5.55
N ARG A 302 -7.44 -9.42 6.82
CA ARG A 302 -8.47 -9.44 7.87
C ARG A 302 -9.16 -8.08 8.04
N ASP A 303 -8.46 -7.00 7.69
CA ASP A 303 -8.94 -5.63 7.84
C ASP A 303 -9.65 -5.08 6.59
N HIS A 304 -10.05 -5.94 5.65
CA HIS A 304 -10.88 -5.56 4.51
C HIS A 304 -12.35 -5.85 4.81
N PRO A 305 -13.10 -4.88 5.38
CA PRO A 305 -14.52 -5.02 5.62
C PRO A 305 -15.31 -5.23 4.33
N ASP A 306 -16.36 -6.06 4.40
CA ASP A 306 -17.31 -6.28 3.30
C ASP A 306 -18.30 -5.11 3.20
N TRP A 307 -17.82 -3.99 2.66
CA TRP A 307 -18.65 -2.79 2.47
C TRP A 307 -19.83 -3.02 1.54
N ALA A 308 -19.73 -3.95 0.59
CA ALA A 308 -20.85 -4.28 -0.29
C ALA A 308 -22.00 -4.89 0.50
N ALA A 309 -21.71 -5.88 1.37
CA ALA A 309 -22.72 -6.44 2.26
C ALA A 309 -23.19 -5.41 3.31
N PHE A 310 -22.34 -4.48 3.75
CA PHE A 310 -22.75 -3.39 4.64
C PHE A 310 -23.79 -2.48 3.98
N ILE A 311 -23.48 -2.00 2.76
CA ILE A 311 -24.35 -1.12 1.98
C ILE A 311 -25.64 -1.85 1.62
N ALA A 312 -25.58 -3.12 1.24
CA ALA A 312 -26.77 -3.92 0.96
C ALA A 312 -27.69 -4.02 2.18
N ALA A 313 -27.14 -4.27 3.37
CA ALA A 313 -27.92 -4.27 4.61
C ALA A 313 -28.54 -2.89 4.87
N LEU A 314 -27.77 -1.82 4.73
CA LEU A 314 -28.28 -0.45 4.87
C LEU A 314 -29.45 -0.19 3.90
N THR A 315 -29.33 -0.58 2.63
CA THR A 315 -30.36 -0.33 1.61
C THR A 315 -31.61 -1.20 1.77
N THR A 316 -31.49 -2.40 2.36
CA THR A 316 -32.63 -3.28 2.63
C THR A 316 -33.41 -2.81 3.85
N GLU A 317 -32.69 -2.38 4.88
CA GLU A 317 -33.27 -2.03 6.17
C GLU A 317 -33.82 -0.59 6.20
N ARG A 318 -33.24 0.32 5.42
CA ARG A 318 -33.62 1.75 5.38
C ARG A 318 -34.41 2.10 4.13
N GLU A 319 -35.55 2.76 4.31
CA GLU A 319 -36.25 3.37 3.17
C GLU A 319 -35.48 4.60 2.68
N PRO A 320 -35.38 4.83 1.35
CA PRO A 320 -34.55 5.91 0.80
C PRO A 320 -34.86 7.33 1.30
N LEU A 321 -36.07 7.59 1.82
CA LEU A 321 -36.48 8.91 2.31
C LEU A 321 -36.34 9.08 3.83
N GLN A 322 -36.02 8.01 4.57
CA GLN A 322 -35.86 8.06 6.02
C GLN A 322 -34.65 8.90 6.39
N ALA A 323 -34.82 9.79 7.36
CA ALA A 323 -33.73 10.61 7.83
C ALA A 323 -32.72 9.77 8.62
N GLY A 324 -31.45 10.14 8.55
CA GLY A 324 -30.42 9.47 9.34
C GLY A 324 -29.26 10.38 9.71
N VAL A 325 -28.48 9.93 10.68
CA VAL A 325 -27.27 10.59 11.14
C VAL A 325 -26.06 9.76 10.75
N VAL A 326 -25.02 10.41 10.26
CA VAL A 326 -23.75 9.76 9.93
C VAL A 326 -22.63 10.44 10.71
N VAL A 327 -21.76 9.64 11.31
CA VAL A 327 -20.52 10.10 11.94
C VAL A 327 -19.39 9.23 11.42
N LEU A 328 -18.79 9.66 10.32
CA LEU A 328 -17.65 9.00 9.69
C LEU A 328 -16.51 9.99 9.50
N PRO A 329 -15.23 9.60 9.73
CA PRO A 329 -14.11 10.46 9.39
C PRO A 329 -14.07 10.73 7.87
N PRO A 330 -13.51 11.86 7.41
CA PRO A 330 -13.43 12.17 5.98
C PRO A 330 -12.71 11.08 5.16
N GLN A 331 -11.75 10.40 5.77
CA GLN A 331 -10.96 9.32 5.17
C GLN A 331 -11.68 7.97 5.12
N HIS A 332 -12.91 7.88 5.63
CA HIS A 332 -13.61 6.61 5.76
C HIS A 332 -13.91 5.98 4.37
N PRO A 333 -13.67 4.67 4.18
CA PRO A 333 -13.88 4.00 2.89
C PRO A 333 -15.31 4.14 2.32
N LEU A 334 -16.33 4.21 3.17
CA LEU A 334 -17.73 4.39 2.71
C LEU A 334 -17.96 5.68 1.91
N TRP A 335 -17.14 6.72 2.11
CA TRP A 335 -17.21 7.92 1.27
C TRP A 335 -16.78 7.68 -0.17
N HIS A 336 -15.94 6.67 -0.41
CA HIS A 336 -15.62 6.26 -1.77
C HIS A 336 -16.81 5.56 -2.43
N TYR A 337 -17.42 4.59 -1.77
CA TYR A 337 -18.59 3.87 -2.30
C TYR A 337 -19.76 4.81 -2.56
N ASP A 338 -19.97 5.80 -1.70
CA ASP A 338 -21.05 6.75 -1.89
C ASP A 338 -20.97 7.52 -3.22
N ARG A 339 -19.75 7.81 -3.68
CA ARG A 339 -19.50 8.54 -4.93
C ARG A 339 -19.79 7.71 -6.17
N GLN A 340 -19.86 6.38 -6.05
CA GLN A 340 -20.14 5.50 -7.18
C GLN A 340 -21.65 5.37 -7.36
N PRO A 341 -22.21 5.65 -8.56
CA PRO A 341 -23.66 5.58 -8.77
C PRO A 341 -24.30 4.24 -8.40
N SER A 342 -23.57 3.13 -8.58
CA SER A 342 -24.03 1.77 -8.27
C SER A 342 -24.03 1.43 -6.78
N THR A 343 -23.22 2.11 -5.96
CA THR A 343 -23.08 1.84 -4.51
C THR A 343 -23.35 3.06 -3.63
N ALA A 344 -23.90 4.14 -4.24
CA ALA A 344 -24.35 5.34 -3.57
C ALA A 344 -25.40 5.00 -2.50
N TRP A 345 -25.00 5.15 -1.25
CA TRP A 345 -25.79 4.77 -0.09
C TRP A 345 -26.45 5.98 0.58
N ARG A 346 -25.96 7.20 0.32
CA ARG A 346 -26.63 8.45 0.71
C ARG A 346 -27.82 8.74 -0.20
N ARG A 347 -28.90 7.98 -0.04
CA ARG A 347 -30.22 8.34 -0.55
C ARG A 347 -31.02 9.01 0.58
N GLY A 348 -31.77 10.07 0.28
CA GLY A 348 -32.59 10.79 1.26
C GLY A 348 -31.86 11.82 2.11
N VAL A 349 -32.44 12.15 3.27
CA VAL A 349 -31.91 13.15 4.20
C VAL A 349 -30.91 12.48 5.15
N LEU A 350 -29.63 12.81 5.03
CA LEU A 350 -28.60 12.38 5.96
C LEU A 350 -27.88 13.59 6.53
N VAL A 351 -27.79 13.65 7.85
CA VAL A 351 -27.05 14.68 8.57
C VAL A 351 -25.69 14.11 8.94
N ASP A 352 -24.64 14.64 8.30
CA ASP A 352 -23.26 14.29 8.64
C ASP A 352 -22.79 15.11 9.84
N LEU A 353 -22.66 14.44 10.98
CA LEU A 353 -22.12 14.97 12.23
C LEU A 353 -20.66 14.55 12.45
N GLY A 354 -20.02 13.95 11.46
CA GLY A 354 -18.57 13.72 11.42
C GLY A 354 -17.78 15.00 11.14
N TRP A 355 -18.42 16.01 10.54
CA TRP A 355 -17.75 17.29 10.28
C TRP A 355 -17.68 18.14 11.56
N GLY A 356 -16.45 18.45 12.00
CA GLY A 356 -16.19 19.30 13.17
C GLY A 356 -16.46 18.65 14.53
N ALA A 357 -16.00 19.32 15.59
CA ALA A 357 -16.26 18.89 16.96
C ALA A 357 -17.72 19.13 17.33
N GLN A 358 -18.39 18.12 17.89
CA GLN A 358 -19.77 18.23 18.34
C GLN A 358 -19.84 18.28 19.86
N THR A 359 -20.69 19.15 20.41
CA THR A 359 -21.04 19.12 21.83
C THR A 359 -22.23 18.19 22.07
N PRO A 360 -22.41 17.66 23.29
CA PRO A 360 -23.59 16.88 23.65
C PRO A 360 -24.91 17.61 23.36
N GLU A 361 -24.95 18.94 23.55
CA GLU A 361 -26.14 19.76 23.30
C GLU A 361 -26.43 19.87 21.80
N SER A 362 -25.43 20.18 20.97
CA SER A 362 -25.58 20.22 19.50
C SER A 362 -26.07 18.88 18.94
N ALA A 363 -25.44 17.79 19.41
CA ALA A 363 -25.82 16.43 19.06
C ALA A 363 -27.28 16.13 19.42
N ARG A 364 -27.69 16.49 20.64
CA ARG A 364 -29.05 16.32 21.13
C ARG A 364 -30.04 17.13 20.29
N ASP A 365 -29.76 18.41 20.04
CA ASP A 365 -30.64 19.29 19.26
C ASP A 365 -30.88 18.75 17.84
N VAL A 366 -29.82 18.28 17.17
CA VAL A 366 -29.94 17.66 15.84
C VAL A 366 -30.78 16.41 15.92
N LEU A 367 -30.49 15.52 16.88
CA LEU A 367 -31.27 14.30 17.05
C LEU A 367 -32.73 14.65 17.34
N GLU A 368 -33.05 15.54 18.27
CA GLU A 368 -34.42 15.94 18.59
C GLU A 368 -35.20 16.44 17.37
N ARG A 369 -34.57 17.25 16.50
CA ARG A 369 -35.19 17.70 15.24
C ARG A 369 -35.50 16.58 14.27
N LEU A 370 -34.79 15.45 14.36
CA LEU A 370 -35.05 14.24 13.57
C LEU A 370 -36.10 13.31 14.22
N ARG A 371 -36.77 13.68 15.34
CA ARG A 371 -37.74 12.82 16.08
C ARG A 371 -38.97 12.43 15.27
N THR A 372 -39.32 13.21 14.26
CA THR A 372 -40.58 13.04 13.52
C THR A 372 -40.49 12.05 12.35
N THR A 373 -39.35 11.37 12.17
CA THR A 373 -39.11 10.44 11.04
C THR A 373 -38.45 9.15 11.53
N PRO A 374 -38.65 7.99 10.88
CA PRO A 374 -37.92 6.76 11.22
C PRO A 374 -36.41 7.00 11.09
N ARG A 375 -35.63 6.53 12.07
CA ARG A 375 -34.25 7.02 12.25
C ARG A 375 -33.21 5.92 12.12
N TRP A 376 -32.14 6.27 11.43
CA TRP A 376 -30.95 5.46 11.32
C TRP A 376 -29.73 6.24 11.78
N ALA A 377 -28.76 5.56 12.37
CA ALA A 377 -27.47 6.16 12.65
C ALA A 377 -26.32 5.24 12.21
N MET A 378 -25.34 5.83 11.54
CA MET A 378 -24.10 5.15 11.19
C MET A 378 -22.94 5.83 11.89
N LEU A 379 -22.30 5.12 12.81
CA LEU A 379 -21.26 5.65 13.66
C LEU A 379 -19.96 4.85 13.49
N SER A 380 -18.85 5.52 13.22
CA SER A 380 -17.51 4.95 13.27
C SER A 380 -16.96 5.04 14.70
N ALA A 381 -16.56 3.92 15.29
CA ALA A 381 -16.03 3.84 16.64
C ALA A 381 -14.71 4.59 16.84
N SER A 382 -13.98 4.88 15.75
CA SER A 382 -12.74 5.67 15.79
C SER A 382 -12.99 7.18 15.85
N HIS A 383 -14.22 7.64 15.63
CA HIS A 383 -14.56 9.05 15.63
C HIS A 383 -15.03 9.54 17.01
N ALA A 384 -14.46 10.64 17.52
CA ALA A 384 -14.77 11.17 18.85
C ALA A 384 -16.27 11.49 19.04
N ASN A 385 -16.90 12.09 18.02
CA ASN A 385 -18.34 12.41 18.09
C ASN A 385 -19.23 11.16 18.22
N SER A 386 -18.78 9.97 17.81
CA SER A 386 -19.62 8.77 17.85
C SER A 386 -20.04 8.38 19.26
N ALA A 387 -19.18 8.61 20.26
CA ALA A 387 -19.55 8.39 21.67
C ALA A 387 -20.65 9.36 22.11
N ILE A 388 -20.48 10.65 21.80
CA ILE A 388 -21.42 11.72 22.13
C ILE A 388 -22.79 11.45 21.51
N ILE A 389 -22.83 11.14 20.20
CA ILE A 389 -24.07 10.84 19.49
C ILE A 389 -24.75 9.59 20.07
N ARG A 390 -23.98 8.55 20.37
CA ARG A 390 -24.51 7.28 20.90
C ARG A 390 -25.15 7.44 22.28
N GLU A 391 -24.61 8.29 23.15
CA GLU A 391 -25.21 8.56 24.47
C GLU A 391 -26.60 9.22 24.38
N GLN A 392 -26.93 9.83 23.24
CA GLN A 392 -28.23 10.44 23.00
C GLN A 392 -29.23 9.46 22.32
N PHE A 393 -28.86 8.21 22.09
CA PHE A 393 -29.74 7.23 21.46
C PHE A 393 -30.89 6.84 22.41
N PRO A 394 -32.12 6.66 21.87
CA PRO A 394 -33.20 6.05 22.63
C PRO A 394 -32.81 4.66 23.18
N PRO A 395 -33.28 4.26 24.37
CA PRO A 395 -33.00 2.95 24.95
C PRO A 395 -33.35 1.76 24.03
N GLU A 396 -34.38 1.92 23.21
CA GLU A 396 -34.92 0.95 22.24
C GLU A 396 -34.08 0.82 20.96
N SER A 397 -33.02 1.62 20.82
CA SER A 397 -32.16 1.58 19.63
C SER A 397 -31.51 0.21 19.44
N ALA A 398 -31.66 -0.35 18.25
CA ALA A 398 -31.13 -1.66 17.89
C ALA A 398 -29.86 -1.54 17.04
N LEU A 399 -28.80 -2.24 17.43
CA LEU A 399 -27.62 -2.42 16.58
C LEU A 399 -27.95 -3.45 15.49
N ILE A 400 -27.99 -3.01 14.24
CA ILE A 400 -28.37 -3.85 13.10
C ILE A 400 -27.15 -4.57 12.53
N LYS A 401 -26.04 -3.85 12.34
CA LYS A 401 -24.84 -4.42 11.73
C LYS A 401 -23.57 -3.74 12.22
N THR A 402 -22.50 -4.52 12.39
CA THR A 402 -21.15 -4.01 12.67
C THR A 402 -20.22 -4.53 11.59
N ILE A 403 -19.46 -3.62 10.97
CA ILE A 403 -18.42 -3.95 9.98
C ILE A 403 -17.20 -3.08 10.25
N GLY A 404 -16.08 -3.72 10.59
CA GLY A 404 -14.88 -3.03 11.05
C GLY A 404 -15.16 -2.21 12.30
N ASP A 405 -14.82 -0.92 12.25
CA ASP A 405 -15.12 0.05 13.29
C ASP A 405 -16.50 0.72 13.13
N THR A 406 -17.23 0.44 12.05
CA THR A 406 -18.49 1.10 11.72
C THR A 406 -19.70 0.29 12.20
N ARG A 407 -20.64 0.98 12.84
CA ARG A 407 -21.87 0.41 13.39
C ARG A 407 -23.10 1.08 12.79
N LEU A 408 -24.03 0.26 12.33
CA LEU A 408 -25.34 0.69 11.84
C LEU A 408 -26.39 0.43 12.92
N TRP A 409 -27.09 1.49 13.32
CA TRP A 409 -28.14 1.48 14.33
C TRP A 409 -29.48 1.90 13.72
N ARG A 410 -30.55 1.26 14.20
CA ARG A 410 -31.93 1.74 14.05
C ARG A 410 -32.31 2.42 15.36
N LEU A 411 -32.81 3.65 15.29
CA LEU A 411 -33.28 4.39 16.46
C LEU A 411 -34.80 4.37 16.42
N ASP A 412 -35.38 3.39 17.12
CA ASP A 412 -36.84 3.24 17.23
C ASP A 412 -37.43 4.26 18.22
#